data_AF-A0A447RGI6-F1
#
_entry.id   AF-A0A447RGI6-F1
#
_cell.length_a   1.000
_cell.length_b   1.000
_cell.length_c   1.000
_cell.angle_alpha   90.00
_cell.angle_beta   90.00
_cell.angle_gamma   90.00
#
_symmetry.space_group_name_H-M   'P 1'
#
loop_
_entity.id
_entity.type
_entity.pdbx_description
1 polymer ?
#
loop_
_entity_poly.entity_id
_entity_poly.type
_entity_poly.pdbx_seq_one_letter_code
_entity_poly.pdbx_strand_id
1 'polypeptide(L)' 'MIASAAAIPRDCLEAWSNLYRRFAIAMDAADRRDEALLADFWYPDARAGAFGVRWVENCVRSADNGACWVDFR' A
#
# COMPACT_ATOMS: atom_id res chain seq x y z
N MET A 1 30.68 -22.56 -6.70
CA MET A 1 29.92 -21.42 -7.27
C MET A 1 28.58 -21.38 -6.56
N ILE A 2 28.52 -20.79 -5.37
CA ILE A 2 27.27 -20.61 -4.63
C ILE A 2 26.72 -19.28 -5.11
N ALA A 3 25.52 -19.28 -5.71
CA ALA A 3 24.85 -18.06 -6.10
C ALA A 3 24.63 -17.21 -4.85
N SER A 4 25.35 -16.09 -4.76
CA SER A 4 25.10 -15.05 -3.78
C SER A 4 23.66 -14.58 -3.97
N ALA A 5 22.78 -14.89 -3.01
CA ALA A 5 21.47 -14.29 -2.95
C ALA A 5 21.68 -12.76 -2.93
N ALA A 6 21.20 -12.09 -3.98
CA ALA A 6 21.28 -10.65 -4.10
C ALA A 6 20.78 -10.02 -2.79
N ALA A 7 21.69 -9.40 -2.05
CA ALA A 7 21.34 -8.70 -0.82
C ALA A 7 20.28 -7.65 -1.18
N ILE A 8 19.12 -7.74 -0.52
CA ILE A 8 18.09 -6.69 -0.61
C ILE A 8 18.81 -5.37 -0.29
N PRO A 9 18.79 -4.37 -1.20
CA PRO A 9 19.41 -3.07 -0.94
C PRO A 9 18.92 -2.55 0.42
N ARG A 10 19.83 -2.05 1.26
CA ARG A 10 19.51 -1.58 2.62
C ARG A 10 18.30 -0.65 2.65
N ASP A 11 18.17 0.18 1.62
CA ASP A 11 17.08 1.13 1.42
C ASP A 11 15.71 0.46 1.31
N CYS A 12 15.64 -0.74 0.72
CA CYS A 12 14.41 -1.52 0.66
C CYS A 12 14.08 -2.10 2.05
N LEU A 13 15.06 -2.67 2.76
CA LEU A 13 14.83 -3.18 4.12
C LEU A 13 14.40 -2.06 5.08
N GLU A 14 15.01 -0.89 4.98
CA GLU A 14 14.65 0.28 5.77
C GLU A 14 13.25 0.80 5.42
N ALA A 15 12.91 0.87 4.13
CA ALA A 15 11.56 1.25 3.69
C ALA A 15 10.49 0.28 4.23
N TRP A 16 10.72 -1.03 4.15
CA TRP A 16 9.81 -2.04 4.70
C TRP A 16 9.73 -1.94 6.23
N SER A 17 10.85 -1.77 6.91
CA SER A 17 10.87 -1.59 8.38
C SER A 17 10.07 -0.37 8.80
N ASN A 18 10.22 0.75 8.08
CA ASN A 18 9.42 1.95 8.30
C ASN A 18 7.94 1.72 8.03
N LEU A 19 7.58 0.95 7.01
CA LEU A 19 6.19 0.61 6.72
C LEU A 19 5.57 -0.23 7.85
N TYR A 20 6.24 -1.29 8.29
CA TYR A 20 5.78 -2.13 9.40
C TYR A 20 5.66 -1.36 10.70
N ARG A 21 6.59 -0.45 10.99
CA ARG A 21 6.50 0.45 12.15
C ARG A 21 5.22 1.29 12.12
N ARG A 22 4.81 1.77 10.95
CA ARG A 22 3.56 2.56 10.82
C ARG A 22 2.33 1.70 11.03
N PHE A 23 2.32 0.46 10.54
CA PHE A 23 1.22 -0.46 10.83
C PHE A 23 1.10 -0.76 12.33
N ALA A 24 2.22 -0.99 13.03
CA ALA A 24 2.21 -1.22 14.46
C ALA A 24 1.63 -0.02 15.25
N ILE A 25 2.00 1.20 14.88
CA ILE A 25 1.45 2.43 15.48
C ILE A 25 -0.06 2.53 15.24
N ALA A 26 -0.53 2.25 14.02
CA ALA A 26 -1.95 2.30 13.69
C ALA A 26 -2.75 1.23 14.42
N MET A 27 -2.20 0.01 14.58
CA MET A 27 -2.83 -1.06 15.36
C MET A 27 -2.98 -0.68 16.84
N ASP A 28 -1.90 -0.18 17.46
CA ASP A 28 -1.93 0.28 18.86
C ASP A 28 -2.90 1.46 19.06
N ALA A 29 -2.93 2.42 18.14
CA ALA A 29 -3.90 3.53 18.19
C ALA A 29 -5.35 3.04 18.04
N ALA A 30 -5.61 2.05 17.19
CA ALA A 30 -6.91 1.43 17.05
C ALA A 30 -7.35 0.70 18.33
N ASP A 31 -6.44 -0.07 18.94
CA ASP A 31 -6.68 -0.76 20.21
C ASP A 31 -7.01 0.23 21.34
N ARG A 32 -6.32 1.38 21.37
CA ARG A 32 -6.57 2.48 22.32
C ARG A 32 -7.74 3.40 21.95
N ARG A 33 -8.41 3.17 20.81
CA ARG A 33 -9.50 4.02 20.28
C ARG A 33 -9.08 5.48 20.09
N ASP A 34 -7.84 5.70 19.71
CA ASP A 34 -7.24 7.01 19.48
C ASP A 34 -7.58 7.53 18.07
N GLU A 35 -8.85 7.92 17.88
CA GLU A 35 -9.38 8.35 16.58
C GLU A 35 -8.70 9.62 16.06
N ALA A 36 -8.24 10.49 16.95
CA ALA A 36 -7.54 11.72 16.58
C ALA A 36 -6.21 11.44 15.89
N LEU A 37 -5.42 10.48 16.41
CA LEU A 37 -4.20 10.04 15.75
C LEU A 37 -4.53 9.37 14.41
N LEU A 38 -5.48 8.44 14.38
CA LEU A 38 -5.81 7.69 13.15
C LEU A 38 -6.33 8.59 12.02
N ALA A 39 -6.95 9.72 12.33
CA ALA A 39 -7.45 10.66 11.34
C ALA A 39 -6.35 11.42 10.58
N ASP A 40 -5.20 11.69 11.23
CA ASP A 40 -4.09 12.49 10.65
C ASP A 40 -2.86 11.62 10.31
N PHE A 41 -2.78 10.41 10.85
CA PHE A 41 -1.62 9.53 10.68
C PHE A 41 -1.63 8.81 9.33
N TRP A 42 -0.64 9.11 8.49
CA TRP A 42 -0.49 8.40 7.21
C TRP A 42 0.08 6.99 7.41
N TYR A 43 -0.58 6.02 6.76
CA TYR A 43 -0.12 4.67 6.43
C TYR A 43 -1.02 4.13 5.31
N PRO A 44 -0.60 3.12 4.51
CA PRO A 44 -1.49 2.54 3.51
C PRO A 44 -2.55 1.68 4.21
N ASP A 45 -3.72 2.27 4.41
CA ASP A 45 -4.86 1.64 5.06
C ASP A 45 -5.66 0.74 4.10
N ALA A 46 -6.76 0.18 4.60
CA ALA A 46 -7.66 -0.65 3.78
C ALA A 46 -8.27 0.12 2.59
N ARG A 47 -8.47 1.44 2.71
CA ARG A 47 -9.02 2.27 1.63
C ARG A 47 -7.99 2.45 0.51
N ALA A 48 -6.72 2.63 0.84
CA ALA A 48 -5.62 2.61 -0.14
C ALA A 48 -5.56 1.27 -0.89
N GLY A 49 -5.75 0.15 -0.17
CA GLY A 49 -5.86 -1.18 -0.77
C GLY A 49 -7.04 -1.31 -1.74
N ALA A 50 -8.24 -0.91 -1.32
CA ALA A 50 -9.44 -0.93 -2.16
C ALA A 50 -9.31 -0.01 -3.39
N PHE A 51 -8.68 1.15 -3.23
CA PHE A 51 -8.36 2.06 -4.33
C PHE A 51 -7.44 1.39 -5.36
N GLY A 52 -6.41 0.67 -4.90
CA GLY A 52 -5.48 -0.06 -5.77
C GLY A 52 -6.18 -1.13 -6.60
N VAL A 53 -7.06 -1.92 -5.99
CA VAL A 53 -7.87 -2.93 -6.71
C VAL A 53 -8.75 -2.27 -7.77
N ARG A 54 -9.47 -1.22 -7.40
CA ARG A 54 -10.32 -0.47 -8.33
C ARG A 54 -9.49 0.12 -9.47
N TRP A 55 -8.29 0.63 -9.20
CA TRP A 55 -7.42 1.13 -10.24
C TRP A 55 -7.05 0.04 -11.25
N VAL A 56 -6.68 -1.15 -10.78
CA VAL A 56 -6.42 -2.30 -11.66
C VAL A 56 -7.65 -2.66 -12.49
N GLU A 57 -8.84 -2.70 -11.89
CA GLU A 57 -10.10 -2.97 -12.60
C GLU A 57 -10.36 -1.96 -13.73
N ASN A 58 -10.14 -0.67 -13.48
CA ASN A 58 -10.30 0.37 -14.47
C ASN A 58 -9.25 0.24 -15.61
N CYS A 59 -8.01 -0.17 -15.29
CA CYS A 59 -6.99 -0.47 -16.31
C CYS A 59 -7.40 -1.65 -17.19
N VAL A 60 -7.92 -2.73 -16.61
CA VAL A 60 -8.43 -3.88 -17.36
C VAL A 60 -9.60 -3.46 -18.26
N ARG A 61 -10.56 -2.70 -17.72
CA ARG A 61 -11.68 -2.19 -18.51
C ARG A 61 -11.25 -1.31 -19.69
N SER A 62 -10.21 -0.49 -19.51
CA SER A 62 -9.61 0.28 -20.60
C SER A 62 -9.01 -0.66 -21.66
N ALA A 63 -8.20 -1.62 -21.23
CA ALA A 63 -7.54 -2.57 -22.13
C ALA A 63 -8.56 -3.38 -22.96
N ASP A 64 -9.61 -3.89 -22.34
CA ASP A 64 -10.66 -4.68 -23.01
C ASP A 64 -11.49 -3.86 -24.01
N ASN A 65 -11.54 -2.52 -23.85
CA ASN A 65 -12.25 -1.60 -24.75
C ASN A 65 -11.30 -0.88 -25.73
N GLY A 66 -10.15 -1.49 -26.05
CA GLY A 66 -9.22 -0.96 -27.04
C GLY A 66 -8.32 0.17 -26.52
N ALA A 67 -7.94 0.10 -25.25
CA ALA A 67 -7.11 1.09 -24.55
C ALA A 67 -7.71 2.51 -24.55
N CYS A 68 -9.05 2.61 -24.48
CA CYS A 68 -9.76 3.88 -24.42
C CYS A 68 -9.79 4.46 -23.00
N TRP A 69 -10.05 5.76 -22.89
CA TRP A 69 -10.32 6.39 -21.60
C TRP A 69 -11.61 5.84 -20.99
N VAL A 70 -11.58 5.53 -19.69
CA VAL A 70 -12.74 5.10 -18.92
C VAL A 70 -12.94 6.01 -17.72
N ASP A 71 -14.19 6.30 -17.35
CA ASP A 71 -14.45 7.03 -16.10
C ASP A 71 -13.93 6.23 -14.92
N PHE A 72 -13.32 6.87 -13.93
CA PHE A 72 -12.94 6.15 -12.72
C PHE A 72 -14.19 5.87 -11.87
N ARG A 73 -14.52 4.59 -11.70
CA ARG A 73 -15.67 4.11 -10.93
C ARG A 73 -15.18 3.07 -9.93
#